data_AF-A0AAP0Q8E3-F1
#
_entry.id   AF-A0AAP0Q8E3-F1
#
_cell.length_a   1.000
_cell.length_b   1.000
_cell.length_c   1.000
_cell.angle_alpha   90.00
_cell.angle_beta   90.00
_cell.angle_gamma   90.00
#
_symmetry.space_group_name_H-M   'P 1'
#
loop_
_entity.id
_entity.type
_entity.pdbx_description
1 polymer ?
#
loop_
_entity_poly.entity_id
_entity_poly.type
_entity_poly.pdbx_seq_one_letter_code
_entity_poly.pdbx_strand_id
1 'polypeptide(L)'
;MEEISVEEENSEWGLQVFGNKETSPPLVFPKLGSCSLLRSFINNEVNTLVELSTETGEAFLEGLLVNGWLSKLVLASGEVEKSIATWTFKLILYSSKEELRASACEFWCAILSSKNEVDAVPVKIHWFPSYSDLEKALVAYGFLSELSSTAEPVNTDSADRGPPENLIAWVKFTAACCQVRSKKSMFSSKEAEKLVEVVTCLFLDRRLQGLSVILYECMHSAISYFTDQEWNTSCEKIAKSLACRVPRDINCLRVVDCISRVNKRCKQLRSVVAYQILVMFFENKITNEEEILNLLITVNVKDKTCDLFRMYIYLALTENWLLSCPKLEEKPVMTEMWGVYLRNCSCLISSTDLRLYASKGGNCLCPYPCIAGPVQLTDLTINSETWYHGNSVFA
;
A
#
# COMPACT_ATOMS: atom_id res chain seq x y z
N MET A 1 31.72 11.62 8.49
CA MET A 1 32.00 11.14 7.12
C MET A 1 32.30 9.67 7.30
N GLU A 2 31.24 8.86 7.34
CA GLU A 2 31.33 7.40 7.43
C GLU A 2 31.41 6.83 6.01
N GLU A 3 32.28 5.85 5.81
CA GLU A 3 32.38 5.07 4.58
C GLU A 3 31.03 4.39 4.31
N ILE A 4 30.49 4.65 3.13
CA ILE A 4 29.19 4.12 2.67
C ILE A 4 29.39 2.66 2.27
N SER A 5 28.52 1.77 2.75
CA SER A 5 28.53 0.37 2.36
C SER A 5 28.12 0.21 0.90
N VAL A 6 28.82 -0.68 0.19
CA VAL A 6 28.61 -1.09 -1.22
C VAL A 6 27.19 -1.65 -1.49
N GLU A 7 26.37 -1.80 -0.44
CA GLU A 7 25.02 -2.35 -0.48
C GLU A 7 23.97 -1.35 -1.00
N GLU A 8 24.10 -0.04 -0.74
CA GLU A 8 23.10 0.96 -1.17
C GLU A 8 23.08 1.19 -2.71
N GLU A 9 24.20 0.93 -3.39
CA GLU A 9 24.38 1.16 -4.84
C GLU A 9 23.92 -0.01 -5.71
N ASN A 10 23.78 -1.22 -5.14
CA ASN A 10 23.48 -2.47 -5.85
C ASN A 10 22.13 -3.09 -5.50
N SER A 11 21.27 -2.40 -4.75
CA SER A 11 19.93 -2.92 -4.44
C SER A 11 19.11 -3.11 -5.73
N GLU A 12 18.92 -4.37 -6.13
CA GLU A 12 17.94 -4.70 -7.17
C GLU A 12 16.56 -4.19 -6.73
N TRP A 13 15.79 -3.67 -7.68
CA TRP A 13 14.43 -3.19 -7.38
C TRP A 13 13.59 -4.35 -6.82
N GLY A 14 13.02 -4.09 -5.64
CA GLY A 14 12.08 -4.96 -4.97
C GLY A 14 12.58 -5.34 -3.59
N LEU A 15 11.72 -5.22 -2.58
CA LEU A 15 11.97 -5.74 -1.24
C LEU A 15 11.19 -7.03 -1.06
N GLN A 16 11.86 -8.03 -0.49
CA GLN A 16 11.15 -9.22 -0.06
C GLN A 16 10.31 -8.86 1.18
N VAL A 17 8.98 -8.80 1.02
CA VAL A 17 8.07 -8.49 2.14
C VAL A 17 7.43 -9.74 2.75
N PHE A 18 7.59 -10.89 2.09
CA PHE A 18 7.14 -12.20 2.58
C PHE A 18 8.32 -13.16 2.71
N GLY A 19 8.52 -13.66 3.93
CA GLY A 19 9.45 -14.73 4.29
C GLY A 19 8.78 -16.11 4.26
N ASN A 20 9.06 -16.92 5.28
CA ASN A 20 8.49 -18.27 5.41
C ASN A 20 7.06 -18.21 5.95
N LYS A 21 6.17 -19.00 5.37
CA LYS A 21 4.78 -19.14 5.82
C LYS A 21 4.70 -20.00 7.07
N GLU A 22 3.80 -19.65 7.98
CA GLU A 22 3.45 -20.51 9.11
C GLU A 22 2.30 -21.44 8.75
N THR A 23 2.09 -22.48 9.55
CA THR A 23 0.97 -23.41 9.38
C THR A 23 -0.35 -22.67 9.56
N SER A 24 -1.18 -22.67 8.51
CA SER A 24 -2.50 -22.05 8.56
C SER A 24 -3.41 -22.74 9.59
N PRO A 25 -4.20 -21.99 10.36
CA PRO A 25 -5.16 -22.57 11.29
C PRO A 25 -6.22 -23.39 10.54
N PRO A 26 -6.73 -24.49 11.14
CA PRO A 26 -7.73 -25.31 10.49
C PRO A 26 -9.05 -24.54 10.30
N LEU A 27 -9.70 -24.78 9.16
CA LEU A 27 -11.04 -24.27 8.88
C LEU A 27 -12.06 -24.99 9.77
N VAL A 28 -12.94 -24.22 10.40
CA VAL A 28 -14.00 -24.73 11.27
C VAL A 28 -15.34 -24.38 10.65
N PHE A 29 -16.13 -25.40 10.31
CA PHE A 29 -17.42 -25.22 9.67
C PHE A 29 -18.53 -24.91 10.70
N PRO A 30 -19.50 -24.04 10.34
CA PRO A 30 -20.71 -23.82 11.12
C PRO A 30 -21.51 -25.11 11.26
N LYS A 31 -21.89 -25.47 12.48
CA LYS A 31 -22.85 -26.57 12.68
C LYS A 31 -24.21 -26.11 12.16
N LEU A 32 -24.74 -26.76 11.13
CA LEU A 32 -26.01 -26.38 10.49
C LEU A 32 -27.16 -26.16 11.49
N GLY A 33 -27.30 -27.04 12.49
CA GLY A 33 -28.35 -26.94 13.52
C GLY A 33 -28.20 -25.77 14.50
N SER A 34 -27.02 -25.13 14.54
CA SER A 34 -26.76 -23.95 15.39
C SER A 34 -27.02 -22.62 14.71
N CYS A 35 -27.28 -22.63 13.39
CA CYS A 35 -27.52 -21.45 12.58
C CYS A 35 -29.03 -21.31 12.37
N SER A 36 -29.66 -20.26 12.89
CA SER A 36 -31.11 -20.04 12.79
C SER A 36 -31.58 -19.94 11.33
N LEU A 37 -30.78 -19.31 10.46
CA LEU A 37 -31.04 -19.19 9.03
C LEU A 37 -31.03 -20.54 8.31
N LEU A 38 -30.21 -21.48 8.76
CA LEU A 38 -30.06 -22.80 8.13
C LEU A 38 -30.92 -23.88 8.79
N ARG A 39 -31.37 -23.65 10.03
CA ARG A 39 -32.26 -24.56 10.76
C ARG A 39 -33.59 -24.78 10.05
N SER A 40 -34.10 -23.77 9.34
CA SER A 40 -35.31 -23.88 8.53
C SER A 40 -35.16 -24.88 7.38
N PHE A 41 -33.96 -25.02 6.80
CA PHE A 41 -33.67 -25.98 5.73
C PHE A 41 -33.59 -27.41 6.25
N ILE A 42 -33.01 -27.62 7.44
CA ILE A 42 -32.91 -28.95 8.06
C ILE A 42 -34.30 -29.50 8.42
N ASN A 43 -35.20 -28.63 8.85
CA ASN A 43 -36.54 -28.99 9.31
C ASN A 43 -37.58 -29.08 8.16
N ASN A 44 -37.16 -28.90 6.91
CA ASN A 44 -38.06 -28.94 5.75
C ASN A 44 -38.19 -30.38 5.22
N GLU A 45 -39.38 -30.80 4.81
CA GLU A 45 -39.63 -32.12 4.19
C GLU A 45 -38.76 -32.35 2.95
N VAL A 46 -38.40 -31.28 2.23
CA VAL A 46 -37.50 -31.30 1.06
C VAL A 46 -36.05 -31.70 1.44
N ASN A 47 -35.68 -31.65 2.71
CA ASN A 47 -34.38 -32.15 3.17
C ASN A 47 -34.18 -33.65 2.81
N THR A 48 -35.26 -34.42 2.73
CA THR A 48 -35.21 -35.82 2.27
C THR A 48 -34.74 -35.98 0.81
N LEU A 49 -34.81 -34.93 -0.03
CA LEU A 49 -34.33 -34.93 -1.42
C LEU A 49 -32.84 -34.58 -1.55
N VAL A 50 -32.25 -33.91 -0.55
CA VAL A 50 -30.86 -33.41 -0.59
C VAL A 50 -29.94 -34.18 0.36
N GLU A 51 -30.49 -35.12 1.14
CA GLU A 51 -29.77 -35.92 2.13
C GLU A 51 -28.87 -35.05 3.05
N LEU A 52 -29.38 -33.92 3.58
CA LEU A 52 -28.58 -33.08 4.49
C LEU A 52 -28.45 -33.77 5.84
N SER A 53 -27.28 -34.37 6.05
CA SER A 53 -26.79 -34.86 7.33
C SER A 53 -25.77 -33.87 7.90
N THR A 54 -25.35 -34.08 9.14
CA THR A 54 -24.23 -33.32 9.72
C THR A 54 -22.91 -33.52 8.98
N GLU A 55 -22.78 -34.59 8.19
CA GLU A 55 -21.59 -34.94 7.41
C GLU A 55 -21.62 -34.35 5.99
N THR A 56 -22.80 -34.24 5.36
CA THR A 56 -22.98 -33.56 4.05
C THR A 56 -23.18 -32.04 4.17
N GLY A 57 -23.34 -31.55 5.40
CA GLY A 57 -23.62 -30.14 5.67
C GLY A 57 -22.50 -29.17 5.28
N GLU A 58 -21.24 -29.61 5.29
CA GLU A 58 -20.11 -28.79 4.87
C GLU A 58 -20.16 -28.53 3.36
N ALA A 59 -20.34 -29.58 2.55
CA ALA A 59 -20.47 -29.48 1.09
C ALA A 59 -21.70 -28.64 0.69
N PHE A 60 -22.79 -28.74 1.44
CA PHE A 60 -23.96 -27.89 1.22
C PHE A 60 -23.67 -26.42 1.49
N LEU A 61 -22.99 -26.09 2.60
CA LEU A 61 -22.60 -24.72 2.92
C LEU A 61 -21.65 -24.13 1.88
N GLU A 62 -20.64 -24.91 1.48
CA GLU A 62 -19.74 -24.55 0.38
C GLU A 62 -20.55 -24.26 -0.90
N GLY A 63 -21.47 -25.15 -1.27
CA GLY A 63 -22.34 -24.97 -2.43
C GLY A 63 -23.23 -23.72 -2.33
N LEU A 64 -23.80 -23.42 -1.18
CA LEU A 64 -24.59 -22.20 -0.97
C LEU A 64 -23.75 -20.93 -1.15
N LEU A 65 -22.50 -20.95 -0.65
CA LEU A 65 -21.58 -19.83 -0.77
C LEU A 65 -21.15 -19.62 -2.22
N VAL A 66 -20.66 -20.68 -2.88
CA VAL A 66 -20.13 -20.65 -4.25
C VAL A 66 -21.19 -20.22 -5.26
N ASN A 67 -22.41 -20.74 -5.13
CA ASN A 67 -23.50 -20.38 -6.03
C ASN A 67 -24.16 -19.02 -5.68
N GLY A 68 -23.62 -18.29 -4.70
CA GLY A 68 -24.11 -16.97 -4.27
C GLY A 68 -25.46 -16.98 -3.53
N TRP A 69 -26.04 -18.15 -3.28
CA TRP A 69 -27.30 -18.29 -2.55
C TRP A 69 -27.18 -17.83 -1.10
N LEU A 70 -26.04 -18.05 -0.46
CA LEU A 70 -25.81 -17.60 0.92
C LEU A 70 -25.92 -16.07 1.04
N SER A 71 -25.34 -15.32 0.11
CA SER A 71 -25.45 -13.86 0.06
C SER A 71 -26.91 -13.42 -0.09
N LYS A 72 -27.66 -14.06 -1.00
CA LYS A 72 -29.09 -13.75 -1.23
C LYS A 72 -29.94 -14.04 0.01
N LEU A 73 -29.70 -15.16 0.69
CA LEU A 73 -30.41 -15.53 1.90
C LEU A 73 -30.14 -14.55 3.04
N VAL A 74 -28.88 -14.13 3.23
CA VAL A 74 -28.51 -13.11 4.22
C VAL A 74 -29.14 -11.76 3.91
N LEU A 75 -29.14 -11.35 2.65
CA LEU A 75 -29.75 -10.08 2.24
C LEU A 75 -31.26 -10.11 2.45
N ALA A 76 -31.91 -11.26 2.21
CA ALA A 76 -33.35 -11.44 2.45
C ALA A 76 -33.70 -11.55 3.94
N SER A 77 -32.86 -12.19 4.76
CA SER A 77 -33.06 -12.29 6.21
C SER A 77 -32.72 -10.99 6.95
N GLY A 78 -31.87 -10.15 6.35
CA GLY A 78 -31.34 -8.94 6.97
C GLY A 78 -30.34 -9.21 8.09
N GLU A 79 -29.85 -10.44 8.26
CA GLU A 79 -28.97 -10.81 9.37
C GLU A 79 -27.88 -11.82 8.97
N VAL A 80 -26.65 -11.58 9.45
CA VAL A 80 -25.52 -12.53 9.39
C VAL A 80 -25.19 -13.02 10.79
N GLU A 81 -25.41 -14.31 11.02
CA GLU A 81 -25.04 -14.96 12.28
C GLU A 81 -23.53 -15.07 12.45
N LYS A 82 -23.07 -15.08 13.72
CA LYS A 82 -21.65 -15.11 14.08
C LYS A 82 -20.91 -16.30 13.46
N SER A 83 -21.54 -17.48 13.41
CA SER A 83 -20.95 -18.70 12.86
C SER A 83 -20.64 -18.55 11.37
N ILE A 84 -21.58 -18.05 10.58
CA ILE A 84 -21.42 -17.77 9.14
C ILE A 84 -20.39 -16.68 8.90
N ALA A 85 -20.46 -15.57 9.65
CA ALA A 85 -19.50 -14.48 9.54
C ALA A 85 -18.06 -14.97 9.81
N THR A 86 -17.86 -15.70 10.91
CA THR A 86 -16.53 -16.20 11.28
C THR A 86 -16.00 -17.22 10.26
N TRP A 87 -16.85 -18.12 9.77
CA TRP A 87 -16.47 -19.13 8.79
C TRP A 87 -16.08 -18.53 7.45
N THR A 88 -16.93 -17.68 6.87
CA THR A 88 -16.64 -17.00 5.60
C THR A 88 -15.40 -16.12 5.70
N PHE A 89 -15.18 -15.44 6.82
CA PHE A 89 -13.96 -14.68 7.05
C PHE A 89 -12.71 -15.58 7.09
N LYS A 90 -12.77 -16.73 7.76
CA LYS A 90 -11.65 -17.70 7.75
C LYS A 90 -11.40 -18.28 6.35
N LEU A 91 -12.42 -18.46 5.52
CA LEU A 91 -12.25 -18.88 4.13
C LEU A 91 -11.46 -17.85 3.31
N ILE A 92 -11.73 -16.55 3.48
CA ILE A 92 -10.94 -15.47 2.85
C ILE A 92 -9.46 -15.65 3.21
N LEU A 93 -9.17 -15.83 4.49
CA LEU A 93 -7.81 -15.83 5.01
C LEU A 93 -7.03 -17.12 4.78
N TYR A 94 -7.67 -18.29 4.85
CA TYR A 94 -6.94 -19.56 4.98
C TYR A 94 -7.41 -20.66 4.02
N SER A 95 -8.44 -20.43 3.19
CA SER A 95 -8.85 -21.44 2.20
C SER A 95 -7.79 -21.60 1.12
N SER A 96 -7.42 -22.86 0.85
CA SER A 96 -6.62 -23.27 -0.32
C SER A 96 -7.46 -23.41 -1.59
N LYS A 97 -8.79 -23.51 -1.48
CA LYS A 97 -9.70 -23.53 -2.64
C LYS A 97 -9.97 -22.08 -3.09
N GLU A 98 -9.53 -21.74 -4.30
CA GLU A 98 -9.71 -20.40 -4.89
C GLU A 98 -11.19 -20.01 -4.97
N GLU A 99 -12.05 -20.92 -5.44
CA GLU A 99 -13.48 -20.68 -5.63
C GLU A 99 -14.18 -20.32 -4.30
N LEU A 100 -13.89 -21.04 -3.21
CA LEU A 100 -14.42 -20.72 -1.88
C LEU A 100 -13.91 -19.36 -1.38
N ARG A 101 -12.62 -19.09 -1.59
CA ARG A 101 -11.99 -17.85 -1.16
C ARG A 101 -12.57 -16.63 -1.89
N ALA A 102 -12.72 -16.72 -3.20
CA ALA A 102 -13.34 -15.69 -4.03
C ALA A 102 -14.80 -15.47 -3.62
N SER A 103 -15.57 -16.54 -3.49
CA SER A 103 -16.99 -16.48 -3.11
C SER A 103 -17.18 -15.92 -1.70
N ALA A 104 -16.31 -16.26 -0.75
CA ALA A 104 -16.32 -15.68 0.59
C ALA A 104 -15.99 -14.19 0.57
N CYS A 105 -15.03 -13.77 -0.26
CA CYS A 105 -14.68 -12.36 -0.43
C CYS A 105 -15.86 -11.59 -1.04
N GLU A 106 -16.50 -12.12 -2.08
CA GLU A 106 -17.68 -11.53 -2.71
C GLU A 106 -18.87 -11.45 -1.75
N PHE A 107 -19.11 -12.48 -0.94
CA PHE A 107 -20.11 -12.49 0.12
C PHE A 107 -19.91 -11.31 1.08
N TRP A 108 -18.70 -11.14 1.61
CA TRP A 108 -18.39 -10.03 2.50
C TRP A 108 -18.47 -8.67 1.81
N CYS A 109 -17.95 -8.53 0.59
CA CYS A 109 -18.06 -7.31 -0.19
C CYS A 109 -19.53 -6.92 -0.42
N ALA A 110 -20.41 -7.87 -0.78
CA ALA A 110 -21.83 -7.62 -0.99
C ALA A 110 -22.54 -7.17 0.29
N ILE A 111 -22.29 -7.85 1.40
CA ILE A 111 -22.92 -7.53 2.69
C ILE A 111 -22.47 -6.16 3.21
N LEU A 112 -21.17 -5.87 3.16
CA LEU A 112 -20.62 -4.59 3.59
C LEU A 112 -21.10 -3.45 2.67
N SER A 113 -21.12 -3.69 1.36
CA SER A 113 -21.47 -2.67 0.36
C SER A 113 -22.96 -2.39 0.30
N SER A 114 -23.83 -3.32 0.74
CA SER A 114 -25.29 -3.16 0.73
C SER A 114 -25.73 -1.78 1.26
N LYS A 115 -25.97 -0.83 0.36
CA LYS A 115 -26.54 0.48 0.65
C LYS A 115 -27.94 0.47 0.07
N ASN A 116 -28.91 0.47 0.97
CA ASN A 116 -30.01 1.42 1.06
C ASN A 116 -30.43 2.06 -0.28
N GLU A 117 -31.44 1.48 -0.93
CA GLU A 117 -32.60 2.29 -1.27
C GLU A 117 -33.02 3.07 -0.02
N VAL A 118 -33.57 4.28 -0.17
CA VAL A 118 -33.68 5.32 0.88
C VAL A 118 -34.30 4.84 2.21
N ASP A 119 -34.92 3.65 2.26
CA ASP A 119 -35.53 3.03 3.44
C ASP A 119 -35.04 1.61 3.82
N ALA A 120 -34.01 1.04 3.16
CA ALA A 120 -33.58 -0.34 3.47
C ALA A 120 -32.75 -0.42 4.78
N VAL A 121 -33.13 -1.35 5.66
CA VAL A 121 -32.43 -1.62 6.93
C VAL A 121 -31.07 -2.28 6.62
N PRO A 122 -29.94 -1.78 7.16
CA PRO A 122 -28.65 -2.42 6.98
C PRO A 122 -28.65 -3.85 7.49
N VAL A 123 -27.96 -4.76 6.79
CA VAL A 123 -27.79 -6.13 7.25
C VAL A 123 -27.12 -6.12 8.63
N LYS A 124 -27.78 -6.73 9.62
CA LYS A 124 -27.28 -6.86 10.97
C LYS A 124 -26.22 -7.97 11.02
N ILE A 125 -24.98 -7.61 11.27
CA ILE A 125 -23.87 -8.56 11.35
C ILE A 125 -23.51 -8.82 12.82
N HIS A 126 -23.64 -10.07 13.26
CA HIS A 126 -23.42 -10.45 14.67
C HIS A 126 -21.95 -10.48 15.09
N TRP A 127 -21.02 -10.51 14.15
CA TRP A 127 -19.60 -10.55 14.42
C TRP A 127 -18.81 -9.87 13.30
N PHE A 128 -17.86 -9.02 13.69
CA PHE A 128 -16.94 -8.35 12.79
C PHE A 128 -15.51 -8.79 13.08
N PRO A 129 -14.67 -8.97 12.06
CA PRO A 129 -13.26 -9.20 12.27
C PRO A 129 -12.57 -7.96 12.85
N SER A 130 -11.57 -8.20 13.68
CA SER A 130 -10.69 -7.16 14.20
C SER A 130 -9.46 -6.99 13.30
N TYR A 131 -8.76 -5.86 13.43
CA TYR A 131 -7.45 -5.70 12.79
C TYR A 131 -6.46 -6.80 13.23
N SER A 132 -6.50 -7.22 14.50
CA SER A 132 -5.65 -8.30 15.01
C SER A 132 -5.85 -9.62 14.24
N ASP A 133 -7.07 -9.89 13.75
CA ASP A 133 -7.32 -11.09 12.95
C ASP A 133 -6.70 -10.99 11.55
N LEU A 134 -6.70 -9.80 10.95
CA LEU A 134 -6.01 -9.51 9.69
C LEU A 134 -4.49 -9.55 9.84
N GLU A 135 -3.97 -9.00 10.93
CA GLU A 135 -2.54 -8.99 11.27
C GLU A 135 -2.02 -10.42 11.48
N LYS A 136 -2.76 -11.27 12.21
CA LYS A 136 -2.41 -12.69 12.36
C LYS A 136 -2.35 -13.43 11.03
N ALA A 137 -3.23 -13.11 10.09
CA ALA A 137 -3.18 -13.72 8.76
C ALA A 137 -1.92 -13.32 8.02
N LEU A 138 -1.54 -12.03 8.06
CA LEU A 138 -0.29 -11.55 7.47
C LEU A 138 0.93 -12.23 8.08
N VAL A 139 0.96 -12.41 9.40
CA VAL A 139 2.01 -13.17 10.10
C VAL A 139 2.06 -14.61 9.60
N ALA A 140 0.91 -15.29 9.50
CA ALA A 140 0.83 -16.65 8.97
C ALA A 140 1.30 -16.74 7.50
N TYR A 141 1.12 -15.67 6.73
CA TYR A 141 1.65 -15.56 5.37
C TYR A 141 3.15 -15.29 5.30
N GLY A 142 3.81 -15.03 6.43
CA GLY A 142 5.22 -14.69 6.52
C GLY A 142 5.53 -13.20 6.29
N PHE A 143 4.59 -12.28 6.53
CA PHE A 143 4.80 -10.85 6.32
C PHE A 143 5.90 -10.29 7.25
N LEU A 144 6.86 -9.56 6.67
CA LEU A 144 7.98 -8.95 7.37
C LEU A 144 7.67 -7.49 7.70
N SER A 145 7.39 -7.20 8.97
CA SER A 145 7.04 -5.85 9.43
C SER A 145 8.24 -4.89 9.44
N GLU A 146 9.46 -5.41 9.56
CA GLU A 146 10.71 -4.65 9.48
C GLU A 146 11.37 -4.98 8.14
N LEU A 147 11.44 -3.98 7.26
CA LEU A 147 12.11 -4.09 5.97
C LEU A 147 13.60 -3.83 6.18
N SER A 148 14.37 -4.88 6.47
CA SER A 148 15.83 -4.76 6.57
C SER A 148 16.49 -4.99 5.20
N SER A 149 17.45 -4.13 4.84
CA SER A 149 18.33 -4.32 3.67
C SER A 149 19.34 -5.46 3.86
N THR A 150 19.56 -5.93 5.09
CA THR A 150 20.59 -6.95 5.43
C THR A 150 20.05 -8.37 5.55
N ALA A 151 18.84 -8.65 5.08
CA ALA A 151 18.39 -10.02 4.99
C ALA A 151 19.23 -10.74 3.92
N GLU A 152 20.26 -11.49 4.34
CA GLU A 152 20.99 -12.39 3.46
C GLU A 152 19.96 -13.17 2.62
N PRO A 153 20.16 -13.29 1.30
CA PRO A 153 19.32 -14.15 0.50
C PRO A 153 19.57 -15.56 1.00
N VAL A 154 18.73 -16.02 1.93
CA VAL A 154 18.73 -17.40 2.40
C VAL A 154 18.42 -18.22 1.17
N ASN A 155 19.47 -18.83 0.63
CA ASN A 155 19.42 -19.68 -0.53
C ASN A 155 18.76 -20.97 -0.09
N THR A 156 17.44 -21.02 -0.20
CA THR A 156 16.63 -22.21 0.02
C THR A 156 15.54 -22.23 -1.03
N ASP A 157 15.67 -23.16 -1.97
CA ASP A 157 14.69 -23.54 -2.99
C ASP A 157 13.39 -24.10 -2.36
N SER A 158 12.78 -23.41 -1.41
CA SER A 158 11.50 -23.83 -0.84
C SER A 158 10.37 -23.29 -1.70
N ALA A 159 9.53 -24.21 -2.19
CA ALA A 159 8.31 -23.93 -2.96
C ALA A 159 7.28 -23.06 -2.19
N ASP A 160 7.54 -22.79 -0.90
CA ASP A 160 6.67 -22.03 0.00
C ASP A 160 6.96 -20.51 0.00
N ARG A 161 8.04 -20.07 -0.67
CA ARG A 161 8.48 -18.67 -0.69
C ARG A 161 7.76 -17.88 -1.78
N GLY A 162 6.77 -17.08 -1.40
CA GLY A 162 6.01 -16.27 -2.36
C GLY A 162 4.78 -15.66 -1.73
N PRO A 163 4.20 -14.61 -2.35
CA PRO A 163 2.97 -14.03 -1.85
C PRO A 163 1.90 -15.12 -1.74
N PRO A 164 1.14 -15.15 -0.65
CA PRO A 164 0.15 -16.19 -0.42
C PRO A 164 -0.98 -16.03 -1.44
N GLU A 165 -1.55 -17.13 -1.88
CA GLU A 165 -2.71 -17.11 -2.78
C GLU A 165 -3.89 -16.32 -2.18
N ASN A 166 -3.96 -16.27 -0.85
CA ASN A 166 -4.98 -15.56 -0.11
C ASN A 166 -4.81 -14.04 -0.07
N LEU A 167 -3.67 -13.50 -0.52
CA LEU A 167 -3.39 -12.08 -0.45
C LEU A 167 -4.41 -11.23 -1.21
N ILE A 168 -4.81 -11.69 -2.40
CA ILE A 168 -5.79 -10.96 -3.23
C ILE A 168 -7.11 -10.79 -2.46
N ALA A 169 -7.57 -11.85 -1.80
CA ALA A 169 -8.80 -11.82 -1.02
C ALA A 169 -8.64 -10.96 0.24
N TRP A 170 -7.48 -11.03 0.90
CA TRP A 170 -7.14 -10.16 2.04
C TRP A 170 -7.18 -8.67 1.64
N VAL A 171 -6.57 -8.30 0.51
CA VAL A 171 -6.52 -6.92 -0.01
C VAL A 171 -7.92 -6.41 -0.35
N LYS A 172 -8.70 -7.19 -1.11
CA LYS A 172 -10.08 -6.84 -1.47
C LYS A 172 -10.97 -6.67 -0.24
N PHE A 173 -10.88 -7.60 0.72
CA PHE A 173 -11.63 -7.55 1.96
C PHE A 173 -11.26 -6.33 2.81
N THR A 174 -9.96 -6.03 2.92
CA THR A 174 -9.45 -4.86 3.64
C THR A 174 -9.96 -3.56 3.03
N ALA A 175 -9.93 -3.45 1.70
CA ALA A 175 -10.47 -2.30 0.98
C ALA A 175 -11.97 -2.11 1.29
N ALA A 176 -12.76 -3.18 1.23
CA ALA A 176 -14.19 -3.14 1.54
C ALA A 176 -14.45 -2.69 2.99
N CYS A 177 -13.69 -3.19 3.96
CA CYS A 177 -13.78 -2.77 5.37
C CYS A 177 -13.53 -1.27 5.53
N CYS A 178 -12.53 -0.73 4.82
CA CYS A 178 -12.22 0.70 4.88
C CYS A 178 -13.33 1.57 4.25
N GLN A 179 -13.96 1.11 3.17
CA GLN A 179 -15.01 1.86 2.47
C GLN A 179 -16.29 2.04 3.28
N VAL A 180 -16.57 1.12 4.22
CA VAL A 180 -17.84 1.12 4.99
C VAL A 180 -17.76 1.83 6.34
N ARG A 181 -16.70 2.60 6.60
CA ARG A 181 -16.53 3.31 7.87
C ARG A 181 -17.76 4.10 8.29
N SER A 182 -18.42 4.77 7.33
CA SER A 182 -19.61 5.59 7.60
C SER A 182 -20.76 4.79 8.20
N LYS A 183 -20.85 3.48 7.92
CA LYS A 183 -21.81 2.55 8.51
C LYS A 183 -21.28 1.98 9.82
N LYS A 184 -20.01 1.55 9.81
CA LYS A 184 -19.35 0.94 10.95
C LYS A 184 -17.85 1.20 10.90
N SER A 185 -17.33 1.85 11.93
CA SER A 185 -15.89 1.96 12.15
C SER A 185 -15.35 0.60 12.62
N MET A 186 -14.76 -0.17 11.70
CA MET A 186 -14.18 -1.50 12.00
C MET A 186 -12.78 -1.40 12.63
N PHE A 187 -12.06 -0.32 12.30
CA PHE A 187 -10.70 -0.08 12.76
C PHE A 187 -10.63 1.21 13.58
N SER A 188 -9.77 1.25 14.59
CA SER A 188 -9.29 2.49 15.17
C SER A 188 -8.38 3.23 14.17
N SER A 189 -8.13 4.53 14.40
CA SER A 189 -7.23 5.31 13.56
C SER A 189 -5.82 4.71 13.54
N LYS A 190 -5.33 4.17 14.67
CA LYS A 190 -4.02 3.49 14.76
C LYS A 190 -3.95 2.21 13.92
N GLU A 191 -5.03 1.43 13.90
CA GLU A 191 -5.09 0.21 13.09
C GLU A 191 -5.16 0.55 11.60
N ALA A 192 -5.90 1.62 11.25
CA ALA A 192 -5.92 2.12 9.88
C ALA A 192 -4.55 2.68 9.42
N GLU A 193 -3.79 3.32 10.33
CA GLU A 193 -2.41 3.75 10.06
C GLU A 193 -1.55 2.54 9.65
N LYS A 194 -1.60 1.45 10.45
CA LYS A 194 -0.89 0.21 10.13
C LYS A 194 -1.33 -0.40 8.80
N LEU A 195 -2.62 -0.35 8.45
CA LEU A 195 -3.10 -0.85 7.15
C LEU A 195 -2.49 -0.09 5.97
N VAL A 196 -2.39 1.25 6.07
CA VAL A 196 -1.72 2.06 5.04
C VAL A 196 -0.25 1.65 4.92
N GLU A 197 0.44 1.45 6.04
CA GLU A 197 1.83 0.98 6.05
C GLU A 197 1.98 -0.38 5.38
N VAL A 198 1.15 -1.37 5.76
CA VAL A 198 1.17 -2.71 5.17
C VAL A 198 0.97 -2.65 3.65
N VAL A 199 -0.09 -1.96 3.19
CA VAL A 199 -0.37 -1.86 1.75
C VAL A 199 0.77 -1.17 1.02
N THR A 200 1.44 -0.19 1.64
CA THR A 200 2.62 0.47 1.07
C THR A 200 3.78 -0.53 0.93
N CYS A 201 4.04 -1.34 1.96
CA CYS A 201 5.06 -2.39 1.89
C CYS A 201 4.75 -3.40 0.77
N LEU A 202 3.48 -3.78 0.55
CA LEU A 202 3.11 -4.71 -0.52
C LEU A 202 3.51 -4.18 -1.91
N PHE A 203 3.52 -2.87 -2.14
CA PHE A 203 4.02 -2.29 -3.40
C PHE A 203 5.52 -2.41 -3.60
N LEU A 204 6.28 -2.64 -2.52
CA LEU A 204 7.73 -2.81 -2.58
C LEU A 204 8.13 -4.21 -3.00
N ASP A 205 7.26 -5.22 -2.86
CA ASP A 205 7.56 -6.57 -3.35
C ASP A 205 7.28 -6.65 -4.85
N ARG A 206 8.35 -6.80 -5.63
CA ARG A 206 8.27 -6.88 -7.09
C ARG A 206 7.39 -8.04 -7.57
N ARG A 207 7.28 -9.12 -6.80
CA ARG A 207 6.41 -10.27 -7.13
C ARG A 207 4.93 -9.91 -7.11
N LEU A 208 4.56 -8.79 -6.47
CA LEU A 208 3.20 -8.28 -6.35
C LEU A 208 2.81 -7.24 -7.39
N GLN A 209 3.69 -6.92 -8.35
CA GLN A 209 3.40 -5.90 -9.35
C GLN A 209 2.11 -6.16 -10.14
N GLY A 210 1.78 -7.43 -10.39
CA GLY A 210 0.53 -7.84 -11.04
C GLY A 210 -0.74 -7.50 -10.25
N LEU A 211 -0.62 -7.19 -8.96
CA LEU A 211 -1.72 -6.79 -8.08
C LEU A 211 -1.86 -5.27 -7.94
N SER A 212 -1.09 -4.48 -8.71
CA SER A 212 -1.06 -3.02 -8.57
C SER A 212 -2.44 -2.36 -8.55
N VAL A 213 -3.35 -2.76 -9.45
CA VAL A 213 -4.71 -2.20 -9.53
C VAL A 213 -5.47 -2.38 -8.20
N ILE A 214 -5.52 -3.61 -7.67
CA ILE A 214 -6.24 -3.90 -6.43
C ILE A 214 -5.54 -3.29 -5.20
N LEU A 215 -4.21 -3.18 -5.23
CA LEU A 215 -3.45 -2.51 -4.18
C LEU A 215 -3.71 -1.01 -4.18
N TYR A 216 -3.84 -0.37 -5.35
CA TYR A 216 -4.19 1.05 -5.45
C TYR A 216 -5.60 1.33 -4.91
N GLU A 217 -6.57 0.48 -5.23
CA GLU A 217 -7.93 0.58 -4.68
C GLU A 217 -7.95 0.41 -3.16
N CYS A 218 -7.17 -0.54 -2.64
CA CYS A 218 -7.03 -0.76 -1.20
C CYS A 218 -6.34 0.42 -0.51
N MET A 219 -5.24 0.92 -1.07
CA MET A 219 -4.51 2.10 -0.57
C MET A 219 -5.42 3.33 -0.52
N HIS A 220 -6.16 3.58 -1.61
CA HIS A 220 -7.10 4.70 -1.67
C HIS A 220 -8.20 4.56 -0.61
N SER A 221 -8.74 3.36 -0.42
CA SER A 221 -9.76 3.07 0.58
C SER A 221 -9.23 3.27 2.00
N ALA A 222 -8.01 2.80 2.30
CA ALA A 222 -7.36 2.96 3.60
C ALA A 222 -7.04 4.43 3.92
N ILE A 223 -6.55 5.22 2.95
CA ILE A 223 -6.32 6.67 3.14
C ILE A 223 -7.65 7.43 3.31
N SER A 224 -8.68 7.02 2.59
CA SER A 224 -10.02 7.62 2.70
C SER A 224 -10.74 7.25 4.01
N TYR A 225 -10.24 6.25 4.75
CA TYR A 225 -10.81 5.81 6.01
C TYR A 225 -10.83 6.90 7.07
N PHE A 226 -9.81 7.76 7.13
CA PHE A 226 -9.68 8.74 8.22
C PHE A 226 -10.74 9.83 8.15
N THR A 227 -11.15 10.37 9.30
CA THR A 227 -11.85 11.67 9.31
C THR A 227 -10.84 12.79 9.02
N ASP A 228 -11.31 13.99 8.66
CA ASP A 228 -10.40 15.12 8.42
C ASP A 228 -9.58 15.48 9.66
N GLN A 229 -10.17 15.33 10.86
CA GLN A 229 -9.48 15.57 12.13
C GLN A 229 -8.39 14.53 12.40
N GLU A 230 -8.68 13.26 12.18
CA GLU A 230 -7.70 12.18 12.38
C GLU A 230 -6.56 12.28 11.36
N TRP A 231 -6.91 12.57 10.10
CA TRP A 231 -5.99 12.53 8.97
C TRP A 231 -4.76 13.41 9.17
N ASN A 232 -4.92 14.63 9.72
CA ASN A 232 -3.80 15.54 9.94
C ASN A 232 -2.71 14.95 10.84
N THR A 233 -3.10 14.20 11.88
CA THR A 233 -2.13 13.57 12.80
C THR A 233 -1.66 12.22 12.27
N SER A 234 -2.58 11.43 11.69
CA SER A 234 -2.26 10.10 11.16
C SER A 234 -1.33 10.17 9.94
N CYS A 235 -1.50 11.16 9.06
CA CYS A 235 -0.65 11.36 7.89
C CYS A 235 0.84 11.50 8.28
N GLU A 236 1.14 12.29 9.32
CA GLU A 236 2.52 12.45 9.80
C GLU A 236 3.08 11.19 10.45
N LYS A 237 2.26 10.46 11.22
CA LYS A 237 2.66 9.21 11.86
C LYS A 237 2.99 8.14 10.84
N ILE A 238 2.12 7.94 9.85
CA ILE A 238 2.32 7.00 8.75
C ILE A 238 3.61 7.36 8.01
N ALA A 239 3.80 8.63 7.67
CA ALA A 239 4.99 9.07 6.94
C ALA A 239 6.30 8.82 7.70
N LYS A 240 6.34 9.13 9.00
CA LYS A 240 7.50 8.84 9.86
C LYS A 240 7.77 7.34 9.95
N SER A 241 6.72 6.56 10.17
CA SER A 241 6.80 5.10 10.26
C SER A 241 7.34 4.47 8.98
N LEU A 242 6.85 4.91 7.81
CA LEU A 242 7.35 4.49 6.51
C LEU A 242 8.81 4.90 6.30
N ALA A 243 9.16 6.17 6.55
CA ALA A 243 10.52 6.65 6.35
C ALA A 243 11.56 5.91 7.21
N CYS A 244 11.20 5.46 8.40
CA CYS A 244 12.09 4.67 9.27
C CYS A 244 12.33 3.24 8.79
N ARG A 245 11.44 2.67 7.98
CA ARG A 245 11.52 1.26 7.55
C ARG A 245 12.15 1.09 6.18
N VAL A 246 12.25 2.16 5.40
CA VAL A 246 12.56 2.05 3.98
C VAL A 246 14.06 2.22 3.78
N PRO A 247 14.71 1.37 2.97
CA PRO A 247 16.13 1.50 2.70
C PRO A 247 16.43 2.82 2.00
N ARG A 248 17.64 3.32 2.19
CA ARG A 248 18.12 4.60 1.65
C ARG A 248 18.59 4.49 0.19
N ASP A 249 17.91 3.64 -0.57
CA ASP A 249 18.19 3.35 -1.98
C ASP A 249 16.98 3.72 -2.86
N ILE A 250 16.97 3.28 -4.12
CA ILE A 250 15.90 3.56 -5.07
C ILE A 250 14.51 3.10 -4.62
N ASN A 251 14.41 2.12 -3.72
CA ASN A 251 13.12 1.64 -3.20
C ASN A 251 12.41 2.73 -2.38
N CYS A 252 13.12 3.73 -1.85
CA CYS A 252 12.49 4.86 -1.19
C CYS A 252 11.60 5.69 -2.13
N LEU A 253 11.97 5.79 -3.42
CA LEU A 253 11.14 6.44 -4.42
C LEU A 253 9.86 5.64 -4.70
N ARG A 254 9.91 4.30 -4.59
CA ARG A 254 8.75 3.43 -4.82
C ARG A 254 7.64 3.62 -3.79
N VAL A 255 8.03 3.82 -2.54
CA VAL A 255 7.09 4.15 -1.45
C VAL A 255 6.32 5.42 -1.75
N VAL A 256 6.99 6.42 -2.30
CA VAL A 256 6.37 7.68 -2.72
C VAL A 256 5.51 7.45 -3.98
N ASP A 257 6.04 6.71 -4.96
CA ASP A 257 5.40 6.49 -6.25
C ASP A 257 4.10 5.69 -6.18
N CYS A 258 4.00 4.71 -5.28
CA CYS A 258 2.79 3.93 -5.09
C CYS A 258 1.64 4.71 -4.42
N ILE A 259 1.90 5.92 -3.93
CA ILE A 259 0.87 6.81 -3.41
C ILE A 259 0.32 7.65 -4.56
N SER A 260 -0.98 7.48 -4.85
CA SER A 260 -1.66 8.14 -5.97
C SER A 260 -1.53 9.68 -5.95
N ARG A 261 -1.38 10.27 -7.14
CA ARG A 261 -1.33 11.73 -7.35
C ARG A 261 -2.71 12.37 -7.56
N VAL A 262 -3.80 11.62 -7.42
CA VAL A 262 -5.15 12.11 -7.78
C VAL A 262 -5.85 12.79 -6.60
N ASN A 263 -5.96 12.09 -5.47
CA ASN A 263 -6.71 12.54 -4.29
C ASN A 263 -5.89 13.51 -3.42
N LYS A 264 -6.53 14.56 -2.86
CA LYS A 264 -5.90 15.54 -1.96
C LYS A 264 -5.15 14.90 -0.80
N ARG A 265 -5.75 13.91 -0.12
CA ARG A 265 -5.10 13.19 0.98
C ARG A 265 -3.93 12.34 0.50
N CYS A 266 -4.06 11.68 -0.65
CA CYS A 266 -2.93 10.93 -1.22
C CYS A 266 -1.77 11.87 -1.59
N LYS A 267 -2.04 13.03 -2.20
CA LYS A 267 -1.02 14.06 -2.46
C LYS A 267 -0.34 14.50 -1.17
N GLN A 268 -1.11 14.81 -0.13
CA GLN A 268 -0.57 15.18 1.17
C GLN A 268 0.32 14.08 1.76
N LEU A 269 -0.14 12.82 1.78
CA LEU A 269 0.67 11.71 2.29
C LEU A 269 1.96 11.55 1.49
N ARG A 270 1.86 11.59 0.15
CA ARG A 270 3.01 11.51 -0.77
C ARG A 270 4.05 12.58 -0.45
N SER A 271 3.60 13.82 -0.27
CA SER A 271 4.45 14.95 0.12
C SER A 271 5.15 14.70 1.46
N VAL A 272 4.39 14.31 2.48
CA VAL A 272 4.92 14.15 3.84
C VAL A 272 5.86 12.95 3.92
N VAL A 273 5.57 11.84 3.23
CA VAL A 273 6.47 10.68 3.12
C VAL A 273 7.79 11.08 2.47
N ALA A 274 7.75 11.78 1.33
CA ALA A 274 8.96 12.22 0.65
C ALA A 274 9.83 13.14 1.54
N TYR A 275 9.19 14.07 2.26
CA TYR A 275 9.86 14.90 3.25
C TYR A 275 10.49 14.09 4.38
N GLN A 276 9.77 13.16 4.99
CA GLN A 276 10.31 12.36 6.11
C GLN A 276 11.48 11.47 5.65
N ILE A 277 11.44 10.94 4.43
CA ILE A 277 12.57 10.20 3.84
C ILE A 277 13.78 11.13 3.69
N LEU A 278 13.61 12.36 3.17
CA LEU A 278 14.70 13.34 3.10
C LEU A 278 15.29 13.65 4.48
N VAL A 279 14.44 13.86 5.49
CA VAL A 279 14.88 14.09 6.88
C VAL A 279 15.75 12.93 7.39
N MET A 280 15.35 11.70 7.06
CA MET A 280 16.11 10.49 7.41
C MET A 280 17.47 10.41 6.71
N PHE A 281 17.58 10.82 5.45
CA PHE A 281 18.86 10.88 4.72
C PHE A 281 19.87 11.84 5.37
N PHE A 282 19.39 12.91 5.99
CA PHE A 282 20.22 13.90 6.70
C PHE A 282 20.27 13.67 8.22
N GLU A 283 20.05 12.42 8.66
CA GLU A 283 20.22 11.96 10.05
C GLU A 283 19.41 12.75 11.09
N ASN A 284 18.21 13.22 10.76
CA ASN A 284 17.35 14.01 11.66
C ASN A 284 18.01 15.29 12.21
N LYS A 285 19.09 15.79 11.58
CA LYS A 285 19.74 17.06 11.96
C LYS A 285 18.92 18.30 11.57
N ILE A 286 17.84 18.08 10.83
CA ILE A 286 16.96 19.12 10.29
C ILE A 286 15.89 19.48 11.31
N THR A 287 15.77 20.78 11.57
CA THR A 287 14.73 21.39 12.42
C THR A 287 13.71 22.18 11.60
N ASN A 288 14.06 22.59 10.38
CA ASN A 288 13.18 23.37 9.49
C ASN A 288 13.25 22.91 8.02
N GLU A 289 12.17 23.12 7.28
CA GLU A 289 12.03 22.79 5.85
C GLU A 289 13.11 23.46 4.98
N GLU A 290 13.45 24.72 5.26
CA GLU A 290 14.47 25.47 4.51
C GLU A 290 15.88 24.87 4.65
N GLU A 291 16.17 24.20 5.76
CA GLU A 291 17.48 23.58 5.99
C GLU A 291 17.73 22.43 5.00
N ILE A 292 16.69 21.68 4.61
CA ILE A 292 16.80 20.64 3.58
C ILE A 292 17.25 21.25 2.26
N LEU A 293 16.57 22.32 1.83
CA LEU A 293 16.91 22.97 0.57
C LEU A 293 18.30 23.61 0.61
N ASN A 294 18.69 24.20 1.74
CA ASN A 294 20.05 24.70 1.93
C ASN A 294 21.09 23.59 1.79
N LEU A 295 20.89 22.45 2.45
CA LEU A 295 21.78 21.29 2.33
C LEU A 295 21.90 20.84 0.87
N LEU A 296 20.78 20.73 0.16
CA LEU A 296 20.77 20.37 -1.26
C LEU A 296 21.54 21.39 -2.12
N ILE A 297 21.30 22.69 -1.95
CA ILE A 297 22.01 23.75 -2.68
C ILE A 297 23.52 23.69 -2.45
N THR A 298 23.97 23.32 -1.25
CA THR A 298 25.40 23.23 -0.92
C THR A 298 26.10 22.00 -1.50
N VAL A 299 25.37 21.04 -2.09
CA VAL A 299 25.99 19.88 -2.72
C VAL A 299 26.82 20.31 -3.92
N ASN A 300 28.12 20.04 -3.86
CA ASN A 300 29.05 20.34 -4.94
C ASN A 300 29.00 19.27 -6.04
N VAL A 301 28.06 19.41 -6.97
CA VAL A 301 27.86 18.48 -8.10
C VAL A 301 29.06 18.36 -9.07
N LYS A 302 29.98 19.33 -9.05
CA LYS A 302 31.22 19.29 -9.84
C LYS A 302 32.28 18.40 -9.23
N ASP A 303 32.19 18.13 -7.93
CA ASP A 303 33.13 17.25 -7.25
C ASP A 303 33.03 15.84 -7.86
N LYS A 304 34.17 15.27 -8.24
CA LYS A 304 34.22 13.91 -8.80
C LYS A 304 33.77 12.84 -7.81
N THR A 305 33.81 13.14 -6.52
CA THR A 305 33.34 12.27 -5.43
C THR A 305 31.84 12.39 -5.15
N CYS A 306 31.14 13.33 -5.81
CA CYS A 306 29.71 13.48 -5.68
C CYS A 306 28.97 12.29 -6.32
N ASP A 307 28.14 11.63 -5.51
CA ASP A 307 27.26 10.55 -5.93
C ASP A 307 26.04 11.12 -6.66
N LEU A 308 26.02 10.97 -7.99
CA LEU A 308 24.93 11.45 -8.83
C LEU A 308 23.67 10.59 -8.71
N PHE A 309 23.79 9.32 -8.32
CA PHE A 309 22.64 8.44 -8.12
C PHE A 309 21.86 8.85 -6.87
N ARG A 310 22.57 9.10 -5.76
CA ARG A 310 21.96 9.64 -4.55
C ARG A 310 21.36 11.03 -4.77
N MET A 311 22.02 11.86 -5.58
CA MET A 311 21.46 13.16 -5.99
C MET A 311 20.16 13.03 -6.78
N TYR A 312 20.03 12.03 -7.65
CA TYR A 312 18.76 11.74 -8.34
C TYR A 312 17.66 11.40 -7.34
N ILE A 313 17.95 10.56 -6.33
CA ILE A 313 16.99 10.23 -5.27
C ILE A 313 16.55 11.51 -4.53
N TYR A 314 17.49 12.38 -4.15
CA TYR A 314 17.18 13.65 -3.48
C TYR A 314 16.30 14.56 -4.34
N LEU A 315 16.62 14.67 -5.63
CA LEU A 315 15.86 15.49 -6.57
C LEU A 315 14.43 14.97 -6.69
N ALA A 316 14.24 13.67 -6.90
CA ALA A 316 12.93 13.06 -7.01
C ALA A 316 12.10 13.18 -5.72
N LEU A 317 12.71 12.96 -4.55
CA LEU A 317 12.01 13.13 -3.26
C LEU A 317 11.61 14.59 -3.03
N THR A 318 12.51 15.54 -3.33
CA THR A 318 12.24 16.97 -3.13
C THR A 318 11.14 17.46 -4.05
N GLU A 319 11.14 17.02 -5.31
CA GLU A 319 10.04 17.32 -6.23
C GLU A 319 8.69 16.80 -5.70
N ASN A 320 8.64 15.54 -5.23
CA ASN A 320 7.41 14.96 -4.69
C ASN A 320 6.93 15.66 -3.41
N TRP A 321 7.87 16.09 -2.58
CA TRP A 321 7.58 16.90 -1.41
C TRP A 321 6.97 18.24 -1.82
N LEU A 322 7.63 19.03 -2.66
CA LEU A 322 7.21 20.39 -2.95
C LEU A 322 5.94 20.45 -3.83
N LEU A 323 5.83 19.60 -4.86
CA LEU A 323 4.67 19.61 -5.79
C LEU A 323 3.34 19.27 -5.12
N SER A 324 3.40 18.49 -4.03
CA SER A 324 2.20 18.02 -3.32
C SER A 324 2.02 18.71 -1.96
N CYS A 325 2.85 19.71 -1.64
CA CYS A 325 2.77 20.48 -0.41
C CYS A 325 1.71 21.60 -0.56
N PRO A 326 0.59 21.56 0.19
CA PRO A 326 -0.43 22.62 0.11
C PRO A 326 0.07 23.99 0.56
N LYS A 327 1.17 24.03 1.34
CA LYS A 327 1.74 25.24 1.94
C LYS A 327 2.80 25.91 1.05
N LEU A 328 3.06 25.39 -0.15
CA LEU A 328 4.07 25.95 -1.04
C LEU A 328 3.69 27.36 -1.53
N GLU A 329 2.39 27.60 -1.74
CA GLU A 329 1.85 28.93 -2.10
C GLU A 329 2.13 30.00 -1.03
N GLU A 330 2.31 29.58 0.23
CA GLU A 330 2.58 30.48 1.36
C GLU A 330 4.08 30.72 1.58
N LYS A 331 4.97 30.01 0.85
CA LYS A 331 6.42 30.03 1.08
C LYS A 331 7.22 30.25 -0.23
N PRO A 332 7.22 31.48 -0.79
CA PRO A 332 7.91 31.77 -2.05
C PRO A 332 9.42 31.50 -2.00
N VAL A 333 10.03 31.67 -0.82
CA VAL A 333 11.47 31.41 -0.60
C VAL A 333 11.84 29.96 -0.90
N MET A 334 11.01 28.99 -0.50
CA MET A 334 11.25 27.57 -0.78
C MET A 334 11.26 27.28 -2.29
N THR A 335 10.39 27.95 -3.04
CA THR A 335 10.32 27.81 -4.50
C THR A 335 11.57 28.36 -5.17
N GLU A 336 12.06 29.51 -4.71
CA GLU A 336 13.31 30.12 -5.22
C GLU A 336 14.52 29.23 -4.92
N MET A 337 14.64 28.74 -3.68
CA MET A 337 15.71 27.82 -3.27
C MET A 337 15.73 26.54 -4.10
N TRP A 338 14.55 25.96 -4.35
CA TRP A 338 14.43 24.80 -5.23
C TRP A 338 14.89 25.11 -6.66
N GLY A 339 14.49 26.26 -7.21
CA GLY A 339 14.95 26.73 -8.52
C GLY A 339 16.47 26.88 -8.60
N VAL A 340 17.12 27.38 -7.53
CA VAL A 340 18.59 27.47 -7.45
C VAL A 340 19.23 26.09 -7.51
N TYR A 341 18.72 25.11 -6.76
CA TYR A 341 19.24 23.76 -6.78
C TYR A 341 19.07 23.10 -8.16
N LEU A 342 17.90 23.22 -8.79
CA LEU A 342 17.66 22.71 -10.16
C LEU A 342 18.62 23.34 -11.18
N ARG A 343 18.87 24.65 -11.07
CA ARG A 343 19.86 25.34 -11.91
C ARG A 343 21.28 24.81 -11.68
N ASN A 344 21.66 24.56 -10.42
CA ASN A 344 22.95 23.96 -10.12
C ASN A 344 23.08 22.56 -10.75
N CYS A 345 22.06 21.72 -10.63
CA CYS A 345 22.06 20.40 -11.26
C CYS A 345 22.16 20.48 -12.80
N SER A 346 21.32 21.31 -13.44
CA SER A 346 21.28 21.42 -14.91
C SER A 346 22.50 22.09 -15.52
N CYS A 347 23.05 23.13 -14.90
CA CYS A 347 24.17 23.88 -15.47
C CYS A 347 25.54 23.25 -15.17
N LEU A 348 25.66 22.45 -14.11
CA LEU A 348 26.95 21.99 -13.63
C LEU A 348 27.20 20.49 -13.84
N ILE A 349 26.16 19.70 -14.18
CA ILE A 349 26.29 18.30 -14.60
C ILE A 349 26.35 18.27 -16.13
N SER A 350 27.45 17.77 -16.70
CA SER A 350 27.59 17.65 -18.16
C SER A 350 26.68 16.54 -18.70
N SER A 351 26.08 16.73 -19.88
CA SER A 351 25.35 15.67 -20.59
C SER A 351 26.24 14.49 -21.00
N THR A 352 27.56 14.67 -21.00
CA THR A 352 28.57 13.63 -21.26
C THR A 352 29.11 13.01 -19.97
N ASP A 353 28.53 13.34 -18.81
CA ASP A 353 29.00 12.84 -17.52
C ASP A 353 28.62 11.37 -17.33
N LEU A 354 29.59 10.50 -17.53
CA LEU A 354 29.41 9.05 -17.42
C LEU A 354 29.40 8.56 -15.96
N ARG A 355 29.51 9.42 -14.94
CA ARG A 355 29.48 8.96 -13.53
C ARG A 355 28.20 8.22 -13.17
N LEU A 356 27.08 8.52 -13.84
CA LEU A 356 25.82 7.76 -13.73
C LEU A 356 25.92 6.32 -14.27
N TYR A 357 26.88 6.05 -15.15
CA TYR A 357 27.10 4.76 -15.84
C TYR A 357 28.42 4.08 -15.44
N ALA A 358 29.29 4.76 -14.70
CA ALA A 358 30.64 4.32 -14.36
C ALA A 358 30.68 3.44 -13.10
N SER A 359 29.62 2.67 -12.82
CA SER A 359 29.67 1.63 -11.80
C SER A 359 30.64 0.55 -12.28
N LYS A 360 31.76 0.40 -11.56
CA LYS A 360 32.81 -0.57 -11.90
C LYS A 360 32.28 -1.99 -11.73
N GLY A 361 32.15 -2.72 -12.83
CA GLY A 361 31.99 -4.18 -12.84
C GLY A 361 30.72 -4.63 -13.54
N GLY A 362 30.88 -5.36 -14.65
CA GLY A 362 29.81 -5.72 -15.58
C GLY A 362 28.58 -6.36 -14.94
N ASN A 363 27.45 -5.66 -15.06
CA ASN A 363 26.16 -6.15 -15.56
C ASN A 363 25.10 -5.07 -15.29
N CYS A 364 25.08 -4.01 -16.10
CA CYS A 364 23.97 -3.06 -16.10
C CYS A 364 22.75 -3.69 -16.77
N LEU A 365 21.98 -4.49 -16.02
CA LEU A 365 20.57 -4.75 -16.33
C LEU A 365 19.74 -3.72 -15.56
N CYS A 366 19.75 -2.47 -16.03
CA CYS A 366 18.76 -1.48 -15.62
C CYS A 366 17.39 -1.95 -16.16
N PRO A 367 16.37 -2.24 -15.32
CA PRO A 367 15.06 -2.68 -15.80
C PRO A 367 14.18 -1.52 -16.26
N TYR A 368 14.69 -0.28 -16.20
CA TYR A 368 14.10 0.82 -16.92
C TYR A 368 14.68 0.85 -18.33
N PRO A 369 13.85 0.99 -19.39
CA PRO A 369 14.38 1.20 -20.71
C PRO A 369 15.39 2.33 -20.61
N CYS A 370 16.56 2.08 -21.16
CA CYS A 370 17.61 3.05 -21.34
C CYS A 370 16.99 4.42 -21.57
N ILE A 371 17.51 5.42 -20.87
CA ILE A 371 17.61 6.78 -21.37
C ILE A 371 18.42 6.69 -22.68
N ALA A 372 17.79 6.15 -23.71
CA ALA A 372 18.28 6.01 -25.07
C ALA A 372 17.33 6.88 -25.89
N GLY A 373 17.83 8.08 -26.14
CA GLY A 373 17.04 9.27 -26.41
C GLY A 373 17.45 10.28 -25.35
N PRO A 374 17.86 11.50 -25.73
CA PRO A 374 18.27 12.49 -24.75
C PRO A 374 17.15 12.54 -23.71
N VAL A 375 17.47 12.33 -22.42
CA VAL A 375 16.71 13.02 -21.38
C VAL A 375 16.92 14.46 -21.73
N GLN A 376 15.97 14.91 -22.52
CA GLN A 376 15.70 16.27 -22.77
C GLN A 376 15.43 16.77 -21.35
N LEU A 377 16.45 17.43 -20.78
CA LEU A 377 16.28 18.44 -19.73
C LEU A 377 15.17 19.45 -20.11
N THR A 378 14.56 19.33 -21.30
CA THR A 378 13.33 20.01 -21.66
C THR A 378 12.07 19.55 -20.93
N ASP A 379 11.96 18.31 -20.44
CA ASP A 379 10.82 17.95 -19.56
C ASP A 379 10.97 18.52 -18.14
N LEU A 380 12.19 18.96 -17.77
CA LEU A 380 12.46 19.83 -16.62
C LEU A 380 12.31 21.34 -16.95
N THR A 381 12.07 21.73 -18.22
CA THR A 381 11.76 23.13 -18.59
C THR A 381 10.29 23.37 -18.97
N ILE A 382 9.44 22.34 -19.03
CA ILE A 382 7.98 22.54 -18.98
C ILE A 382 7.55 22.75 -17.52
N ASN A 383 8.04 23.84 -16.93
CA ASN A 383 7.42 24.62 -15.85
C ASN A 383 8.37 25.69 -15.28
N SER A 384 9.54 25.97 -15.88
CA SER A 384 10.23 27.24 -15.57
C SER A 384 9.59 28.42 -16.30
N GLU A 385 8.99 28.23 -17.48
CA GLU A 385 8.39 29.34 -18.26
C GLU A 385 6.94 29.69 -17.86
N THR A 386 6.19 28.77 -17.25
CA THR A 386 4.83 29.06 -16.72
C THR A 386 4.85 29.80 -15.39
N TRP A 387 6.00 29.89 -14.72
CA TRP A 387 6.14 30.58 -13.43
C TRP A 387 6.70 32.01 -13.52
N TYR A 388 7.22 32.42 -14.70
CA TYR A 388 7.79 33.76 -14.91
C TYR A 388 6.86 34.79 -15.58
N HIS A 389 5.68 34.39 -16.06
CA HIS A 389 4.68 35.31 -16.63
C HIS A 389 3.35 35.28 -15.88
N GLY A 390 3.36 35.85 -14.68
CA GLY A 390 2.16 36.07 -13.88
C GLY A 390 2.16 37.42 -13.19
N ASN A 391 2.55 38.49 -13.88
CA ASN A 391 2.31 39.88 -13.45
C ASN A 391 2.51 40.89 -14.60
N SER A 392 1.48 41.02 -15.45
CA SER A 392 1.09 42.23 -16.20
C SER A 392 -0.11 41.78 -17.06
N VAL A 393 -1.33 42.29 -16.95
CA VAL A 393 -1.74 43.68 -17.15
C VAL A 393 -3.19 43.80 -16.66
N PHE A 394 -3.47 44.86 -15.91
CA PHE A 394 -4.81 45.43 -15.77
C PHE A 394 -5.32 45.92 -17.14
N ALA A 395 -6.43 45.36 -17.61
CA ALA A 395 -7.44 46.05 -18.44
C ALA A 395 -8.75 45.26 -18.39
#